data_AF-A0AAN8M4L4-F1
#
_entry.id   AF-A0AAN8M4L4-F1
#
_cell.length_a   1.000
_cell.length_b   1.000
_cell.length_c   1.000
_cell.angle_alpha   90.00
_cell.angle_beta   90.00
_cell.angle_gamma   90.00
#
_symmetry.space_group_name_H-M   'P 1'
#
loop_
_entity.id
_entity.type
_entity.pdbx_description
1 polymer ?
#
loop_
_entity_poly.entity_id
_entity_poly.type
_entity_poly.pdbx_seq_one_letter_code
_entity_poly.pdbx_strand_id
1 'polypeptide(L)'
;MLLFYISYSPQFYRTIRLDRGALGLGFSIVGGFSSPHGDLPIYVKTVFGKGAAIEDGRLQRGDQIIAVNGHSLEGVTHAGAVAILKNTKGTVVLTVLS
;
A
#
# COMPACT_ATOMS: atom_id res chain seq x y z
N MET A 1 -0.13 2.52 -36.93
CA MET A 1 0.66 1.65 -36.05
C MET A 1 0.51 2.16 -34.63
N LEU A 2 -0.43 1.57 -33.90
CA LEU A 2 -0.82 1.87 -32.51
C LEU A 2 0.33 1.57 -31.55
N LEU A 3 1.00 2.57 -30.98
CA LEU A 3 1.85 2.38 -29.81
C LEU A 3 2.02 3.70 -29.06
N PHE A 4 1.00 4.26 -28.41
CA PHE A 4 1.15 5.19 -27.27
C PHE A 4 -0.26 5.48 -26.71
N TYR A 5 -1.02 4.43 -26.40
CA TYR A 5 -2.11 4.54 -25.44
C TYR A 5 -1.43 4.68 -24.08
N ILE A 6 -0.92 5.87 -23.77
CA ILE A 6 -0.50 6.17 -22.40
C ILE A 6 -1.80 6.08 -21.61
N SER A 7 -1.97 4.97 -20.90
CA SER A 7 -3.06 4.75 -19.97
C SER A 7 -2.89 5.74 -18.81
N TYR A 8 -3.28 6.99 -19.01
CA TYR A 8 -3.63 7.88 -17.91
C TYR A 8 -4.97 7.38 -17.38
N SER A 9 -4.93 6.22 -16.72
CA SER A 9 -5.97 5.84 -15.77
C SER A 9 -6.02 6.97 -14.75
N PRO A 10 -7.17 7.62 -14.54
CA PRO A 10 -7.26 8.64 -13.51
C PRO A 10 -6.91 7.96 -12.19
N GLN A 11 -6.00 8.54 -11.42
CA GLN A 11 -5.71 7.98 -10.11
C GLN A 11 -6.93 8.20 -9.21
N PHE A 12 -7.43 7.15 -8.56
CA PHE A 12 -8.61 7.23 -7.70
C PHE A 12 -8.28 6.82 -6.27
N TYR A 13 -8.87 7.54 -5.32
CA TYR A 13 -8.80 7.15 -3.91
C TYR A 13 -9.70 5.94 -3.66
N ARG A 14 -9.15 4.92 -3.01
CA ARG A 14 -9.87 3.72 -2.60
C ARG A 14 -9.67 3.47 -1.11
N THR A 15 -10.73 2.97 -0.46
CA THR A 15 -10.65 2.44 0.90
C THR A 15 -10.74 0.92 0.84
N ILE A 16 -9.69 0.24 1.29
CA ILE A 16 -9.62 -1.22 1.33
C ILE A 16 -9.64 -1.66 2.79
N ARG A 17 -10.51 -2.62 3.12
CA ARG A 17 -10.60 -3.21 4.46
C ARG A 17 -10.05 -4.64 4.38
N LEU A 18 -8.99 -4.91 5.11
CA LEU A 18 -8.35 -6.22 5.17
C LEU A 18 -8.40 -6.75 6.60
N ASP A 19 -8.94 -7.96 6.79
CA ASP A 19 -8.81 -8.64 8.07
C ASP A 19 -7.42 -9.29 8.14
N ARG A 20 -6.65 -8.92 9.17
CA ARG A 20 -5.30 -9.46 9.36
C ARG A 20 -5.37 -10.98 9.61
N GLY A 21 -4.84 -11.74 8.67
CA GLY A 21 -4.66 -13.19 8.82
C GLY A 21 -3.39 -13.58 9.57
N ALA A 22 -3.16 -14.90 9.70
CA ALA A 22 -1.97 -15.47 10.33
C ALA A 22 -0.65 -15.05 9.63
N LEU A 23 -0.71 -14.76 8.33
CA LEU A 23 0.42 -14.28 7.51
C LEU A 23 0.50 -12.74 7.46
N GLY A 24 -0.26 -12.04 8.31
CA GLY A 24 -0.39 -10.59 8.28
C GLY A 24 -1.29 -10.11 7.15
N LEU A 25 -0.93 -8.98 6.54
CA LEU A 25 -1.72 -8.35 5.48
C LEU A 25 -1.39 -8.89 4.08
N GLY A 26 -0.27 -9.60 3.89
CA GLY A 26 0.04 -10.24 2.60
C GLY A 26 0.67 -9.35 1.52
N PHE A 27 1.36 -8.25 1.88
CA PHE A 27 2.09 -7.42 0.92
C PHE A 27 3.39 -6.84 1.52
N SER A 28 4.24 -6.29 0.65
CA SER A 28 5.44 -5.52 1.01
C SER A 28 5.39 -4.10 0.46
N ILE A 29 6.13 -3.19 1.10
CA ILE A 29 6.18 -1.78 0.74
C ILE A 29 7.58 -1.31 0.36
N VAL A 30 7.66 -0.17 -0.34
CA VAL A 30 8.86 0.63 -0.62
C VAL A 30 8.57 2.11 -0.40
N GLY A 31 9.61 2.95 -0.50
CA GLY A 31 9.52 4.39 -0.28
C GLY A 31 9.55 4.75 1.20
N GLY A 32 9.01 5.91 1.53
CA GLY A 32 9.07 6.53 2.85
C GLY A 32 10.01 7.74 2.87
N PHE A 33 9.84 8.59 3.87
CA PHE A 33 10.70 9.73 4.12
C PHE A 33 12.15 9.29 4.38
N SER A 34 13.10 10.00 3.78
CA SER A 34 14.54 9.73 3.81
C SER A 34 14.89 8.31 3.34
N SER A 35 14.15 7.76 2.38
CA SER A 35 14.53 6.48 1.77
C SER A 35 15.82 6.62 0.94
N PRO A 36 16.52 5.52 0.60
CA PRO A 36 17.70 5.56 -0.26
C PRO A 36 17.47 6.18 -1.65
N HIS A 37 16.21 6.35 -2.05
CA HIS A 37 15.80 6.96 -3.32
C HIS A 37 15.20 8.37 -3.14
N GLY A 38 15.40 8.99 -1.97
CA GLY A 38 14.82 10.27 -1.60
C GLY A 38 13.49 10.13 -0.84
N ASP A 39 12.83 11.27 -0.63
CA ASP A 39 11.52 11.32 0.01
C ASP A 39 10.45 10.87 -0.97
N LEU A 40 9.97 9.64 -0.77
CA LEU A 40 8.96 9.01 -1.62
C LEU A 40 7.75 8.65 -0.76
N PRO A 41 6.53 8.69 -1.33
CA PRO A 41 5.38 8.07 -0.69
C PRO A 41 5.59 6.57 -0.41
N ILE A 42 4.74 6.01 0.46
CA ILE A 42 4.73 4.57 0.71
C ILE A 42 3.97 3.88 -0.43
N TYR A 43 4.63 2.99 -1.15
CA TYR A 43 4.03 2.22 -2.25
C TYR A 43 4.02 0.72 -1.97
N VAL A 44 3.02 0.02 -2.49
CA VAL A 44 2.98 -1.44 -2.52
C VAL A 44 3.99 -1.95 -3.54
N LYS A 45 5.03 -2.63 -3.07
CA LYS A 45 6.05 -3.27 -3.93
C LYS A 45 5.55 -4.59 -4.49
N THR A 46 4.90 -5.40 -3.67
CA THR A 46 4.48 -6.76 -4.03
C THR A 46 3.29 -7.15 -3.18
N VAL A 47 2.24 -7.64 -3.83
CA VAL A 47 1.17 -8.41 -3.20
C VAL A 47 1.57 -9.88 -3.31
N PHE A 48 1.65 -10.58 -2.18
CA PHE A 48 2.11 -11.97 -2.17
C PHE A 48 1.03 -12.91 -2.67
N GLY A 49 1.40 -14.08 -3.21
CA GLY A 49 0.45 -15.10 -3.67
C GLY A 49 -0.35 -15.80 -2.57
N LYS A 50 -0.32 -15.27 -1.33
CA LYS A 50 -1.11 -15.74 -0.18
C LYS A 50 -1.31 -14.60 0.83
N GLY A 51 -2.41 -14.63 1.57
CA GLY A 51 -2.75 -13.68 2.64
C GLY A 51 -3.83 -12.67 2.26
N ALA A 52 -4.21 -11.84 3.24
CA ALA A 52 -5.42 -11.03 3.17
C ALA A 52 -5.54 -10.14 1.94
N ALA A 53 -4.45 -9.49 1.51
CA ALA A 53 -4.48 -8.59 0.35
C ALA A 53 -4.79 -9.30 -0.97
N ILE A 54 -4.25 -10.50 -1.21
CA ILE A 54 -4.52 -11.25 -2.45
C ILE A 54 -5.90 -11.91 -2.43
N GLU A 55 -6.37 -12.32 -1.24
CA GLU A 55 -7.71 -12.89 -1.04
C GLU A 55 -8.80 -11.83 -1.28
N ASP A 56 -8.58 -10.59 -0.84
CA ASP A 56 -9.45 -9.45 -1.13
C ASP A 56 -9.35 -8.99 -2.60
N GLY A 57 -8.13 -9.00 -3.17
CA GLY A 57 -7.88 -8.79 -4.60
C GLY A 57 -7.92 -7.33 -5.08
N ARG A 58 -8.25 -6.36 -4.23
CA ARG A 58 -8.33 -4.94 -4.63
C ARG A 58 -7.01 -4.19 -4.56
N LEU A 59 -6.11 -4.57 -3.64
CA LEU A 59 -4.79 -3.95 -3.48
C LEU A 59 -3.85 -4.46 -4.57
N GLN A 60 -3.13 -3.56 -5.23
CA GLN A 60 -2.26 -3.88 -6.35
C GLN A 60 -0.85 -3.34 -6.15
N ARG A 61 0.13 -3.96 -6.84
CA ARG A 61 1.48 -3.41 -6.93
C ARG A 61 1.40 -2.02 -7.57
N GLY A 62 2.10 -1.05 -6.98
CA GLY A 62 2.09 0.34 -7.44
C GLY A 62 1.09 1.23 -6.72
N ASP A 63 0.11 0.66 -6.01
CA ASP A 63 -0.78 1.44 -5.15
C ASP A 63 0.04 2.23 -4.12
N GLN A 64 -0.25 3.52 -3.98
CA GLN A 64 0.27 4.33 -2.88
C GLN A 64 -0.60 4.12 -1.65
N ILE A 65 0.00 3.80 -0.51
CA ILE A 65 -0.69 3.75 0.78
C ILE A 65 -0.59 5.13 1.41
N ILE A 66 -1.73 5.82 1.48
CA ILE A 66 -1.83 7.18 2.03
C ILE A 66 -2.05 7.12 3.54
N ALA A 67 -2.89 6.21 4.01
CA ALA A 67 -3.22 6.11 5.43
C ALA A 67 -3.51 4.67 5.86
N VAL A 68 -3.26 4.40 7.14
CA VAL A 68 -3.57 3.13 7.81
C VAL A 68 -4.46 3.45 9.02
N ASN A 69 -5.66 2.88 9.07
CA ASN A 69 -6.67 3.13 10.11
C ASN A 69 -6.94 4.64 10.32
N GLY A 70 -6.93 5.42 9.24
CA GLY A 70 -7.13 6.86 9.27
C GLY A 70 -5.89 7.69 9.64
N HIS A 71 -4.77 7.07 10.02
CA HIS A 71 -3.51 7.77 10.27
C HIS A 71 -2.70 7.91 8.98
N SER A 72 -2.39 9.16 8.62
CA SER A 72 -1.58 9.47 7.43
C SER A 72 -0.18 8.85 7.52
N LEU A 73 0.33 8.41 6.37
CA LEU A 73 1.72 7.98 6.16
C LEU A 73 2.58 9.06 5.48
N GLU A 74 2.06 10.26 5.27
CA GLU A 74 2.83 11.39 4.76
C GLU A 74 4.01 11.72 5.69
N GLY A 75 5.20 11.88 5.12
CA GLY A 75 6.43 12.15 5.89
C GLY A 75 6.90 11.00 6.79
N VAL A 76 6.22 9.85 6.78
CA VAL A 76 6.62 8.70 7.60
C VAL A 76 7.81 7.99 6.94
N THR A 77 8.82 7.68 7.75
CA THR A 77 9.99 6.91 7.29
C THR A 77 9.58 5.50 6.87
N HIS A 78 10.39 4.85 6.04
CA HIS A 78 10.15 3.45 5.67
C HIS A 78 9.95 2.55 6.89
N ALA A 79 10.85 2.65 7.87
CA ALA A 79 10.79 1.87 9.10
C ALA A 79 9.54 2.17 9.93
N GLY A 80 9.14 3.44 10.00
CA GLY A 80 7.90 3.87 10.68
C GLY A 80 6.65 3.27 10.03
N ALA A 81 6.56 3.30 8.70
CA ALA A 81 5.44 2.72 7.97
C ALA A 81 5.37 1.20 8.16
N VAL A 82 6.52 0.51 8.14
CA VAL A 82 6.63 -0.92 8.47
C VAL A 82 6.14 -1.19 9.89
N ALA A 83 6.54 -0.38 10.88
CA ALA A 83 6.12 -0.55 12.27
C ALA A 83 4.60 -0.37 12.43
N ILE A 84 4.02 0.69 11.85
CA ILE A 84 2.57 0.94 11.84
C ILE A 84 1.85 -0.27 11.25
N LEU A 85 2.24 -0.69 10.03
CA LEU A 85 1.61 -1.82 9.35
C LEU A 85 1.79 -3.13 10.11
N LYS A 86 2.89 -3.38 10.82
CA LYS A 86 3.07 -4.61 11.62
C LYS A 86 2.26 -4.61 12.90
N ASN A 87 2.02 -3.45 13.50
CA ASN A 87 1.37 -3.34 14.81
C ASN A 87 -0.17 -3.33 14.76
N THR A 88 -0.77 -3.12 13.58
CA THR A 88 -2.23 -3.22 13.43
C THR A 88 -2.76 -4.63 13.76
N LYS A 89 -4.00 -4.71 14.23
CA LYS A 89 -4.70 -5.95 14.61
C LYS A 89 -6.11 -5.94 14.03
N GLY A 90 -6.71 -7.12 13.87
CA GLY A 90 -8.07 -7.25 13.33
C GLY A 90 -8.21 -6.66 11.93
N THR A 91 -9.33 -5.97 11.69
CA THR A 91 -9.59 -5.24 10.45
C THR A 91 -8.69 -4.00 10.33
N VAL A 92 -7.95 -3.93 9.24
CA VAL A 92 -7.08 -2.80 8.87
C VAL A 92 -7.71 -2.06 7.71
N VAL A 93 -7.86 -0.76 7.85
CA VAL A 93 -8.37 0.13 6.81
C VAL A 93 -7.19 0.80 6.12
N LEU A 94 -7.03 0.55 4.83
CA LEU A 94 -6.04 1.23 3.99
C LEU A 94 -6.74 2.27 3.13
N THR A 95 -6.26 3.50 3.15
CA THR A 95 -6.58 4.49 2.13
C THR A 95 -5.48 4.46 1.09
N VAL A 96 -5.82 4.17 -0.16
CA VAL A 96 -4.85 4.03 -1.25
C VAL A 96 -5.19 4.93 -2.42
N LEU A 97 -4.16 5.35 -3.15
CA LEU A 97 -4.27 5.97 -4.47
C LEU A 97 -3.78 4.95 -5.50
N SER A 98 -4.62 4.68 -6.49
CA SER A 98 -4.43 3.64 -7.50
C SER A 98 -4.56 4.17 -8.91
#